data_AF-A0A222AHU8-F1
#
_entry.id   AF-A0A222AHU8-F1
#
_cell.length_a   1.000
_cell.length_b   1.000
_cell.length_c   1.000
_cell.angle_alpha   90.00
_cell.angle_beta   90.00
_cell.angle_gamma   90.00
#
_symmetry.space_group_name_H-M   'P 1'
#
loop_
_entity.id
_entity.type
_entity.pdbx_description
1 polymer ?
#
loop_
_entity_poly.entity_id
_entity_poly.type
_entity_poly.pdbx_seq_one_letter_code
_entity_poly.pdbx_strand_id
1 'polypeptide(L)'
;MAETLNLQIPSPTFEGSTGGWLRAAEVEEKYAITWTSPKEQVFEMPTGGAAIMRQGENLLYLARKEQCLALGTQVKNSFKITDFKIYRIFPSGEVQYLHPKDGVFPEKVNAGRVGVGNVSHSIGKNLNPAQIKFTTKSFNG
;
A
#
# COMPACT_ATOMS: atom_id res chain seq x y z
N MET A 1 -10.46 -1.20 16.56
CA MET A 1 -10.65 0.27 16.48
C MET A 1 -10.37 0.65 15.04
N ALA A 2 -11.34 1.27 14.35
CA ALA A 2 -11.10 1.75 12.99
C ALA A 2 -10.06 2.87 13.08
N GLU A 3 -8.87 2.65 12.53
CA GLU A 3 -7.88 3.71 12.43
C GLU A 3 -8.39 4.73 11.41
N THR A 4 -9.01 5.78 11.93
CA THR A 4 -9.57 6.86 11.13
C THR A 4 -8.45 7.74 10.59
N LEU A 5 -8.38 7.88 9.27
CA LEU A 5 -7.43 8.77 8.61
C LEU A 5 -7.68 10.23 9.05
N ASN A 6 -6.71 10.83 9.72
CA ASN A 6 -6.75 12.25 10.06
C ASN A 6 -6.27 13.09 8.86
N LEU A 7 -7.18 13.86 8.28
CA LEU A 7 -6.90 14.71 7.11
C LEU A 7 -6.14 16.00 7.45
N GLN A 8 -6.00 16.34 8.74
CA GLN A 8 -5.29 17.55 9.19
C GLN A 8 -3.77 17.35 9.36
N ILE A 9 -3.26 16.15 9.12
CA ILE A 9 -1.83 15.85 9.19
C ILE A 9 -1.10 16.63 8.09
N PRO A 10 0.04 17.30 8.40
CA PRO A 10 0.76 18.05 7.41
C PRO A 10 1.40 17.14 6.36
N SER A 11 1.41 17.61 5.12
CA SER A 11 2.12 16.95 4.03
C SER A 11 3.62 17.26 4.06
N PRO A 12 4.48 16.35 3.58
CA PRO A 12 5.88 16.65 3.31
C PRO A 12 6.05 17.87 2.41
N THR A 13 7.16 18.59 2.59
CA THR A 13 7.48 19.74 1.74
C THR A 13 7.98 19.24 0.38
N PHE A 14 7.22 19.53 -0.67
CA PHE A 14 7.51 19.14 -2.04
C PHE A 14 7.03 20.21 -3.02
N GLU A 15 7.88 20.59 -3.98
CA GLU A 15 7.58 21.68 -4.94
C GLU A 15 6.66 21.26 -6.08
N GLY A 16 6.24 19.99 -6.10
CA GLY A 16 5.36 19.43 -7.12
C GLY A 16 6.12 18.67 -8.20
N SER A 17 5.42 17.72 -8.83
CA SER A 17 5.93 16.91 -9.94
C SER A 17 4.78 16.52 -10.85
N THR A 18 5.09 16.21 -12.10
CA THR A 18 4.13 15.71 -13.10
C THR A 18 3.68 14.27 -12.82
N GLY A 19 4.36 13.54 -11.93
CA GLY A 19 4.05 12.15 -11.57
C GLY A 19 2.98 11.98 -10.50
N GLY A 20 2.30 13.05 -10.08
CA GLY A 20 1.26 13.03 -9.06
C GLY A 20 -0.02 12.32 -9.50
N TRP A 21 -1.06 12.43 -8.66
CA TRP A 21 -2.39 11.92 -8.99
C TRP A 21 -3.04 12.66 -10.17
N LEU A 22 -3.65 11.89 -11.07
CA LEU A 22 -4.39 12.39 -12.24
C LEU A 22 -5.89 12.17 -12.03
N ARG A 23 -6.70 12.36 -13.08
CA ARG A 23 -8.16 12.18 -13.05
C ARG A 23 -8.63 10.84 -12.46
N ALA A 24 -7.82 9.78 -12.54
CA ALA A 24 -8.12 8.49 -11.91
C ALA A 24 -8.33 8.60 -10.38
N ALA A 25 -7.63 9.52 -9.71
CA ALA A 25 -7.80 9.76 -8.28
C ALA A 25 -9.13 10.43 -7.91
N GLU A 26 -9.78 11.11 -8.87
CA GLU A 26 -11.09 11.73 -8.69
C GLU A 26 -12.23 10.76 -9.01
N VAL A 27 -12.02 9.86 -9.98
CA VAL A 27 -13.09 9.02 -10.56
C VAL A 27 -13.08 7.60 -10.00
N GLU A 28 -11.91 7.03 -9.69
CA GLU A 28 -11.77 5.62 -9.30
C GLU A 28 -11.43 5.48 -7.81
N GLU A 29 -10.21 5.86 -7.43
CA GLU A 29 -9.69 5.74 -6.07
C GLU A 29 -8.35 6.47 -5.94
N LYS A 30 -8.04 6.90 -4.72
CA LYS A 30 -6.74 7.47 -4.36
C LYS A 30 -6.19 6.77 -3.14
N TYR A 31 -4.87 6.79 -2.99
CA TYR A 31 -4.21 6.17 -1.86
C TYR A 31 -3.59 7.23 -0.96
N ALA A 32 -3.60 6.99 0.34
CA ALA A 32 -2.94 7.83 1.32
C ALA A 32 -1.98 6.98 2.13
N ILE A 33 -0.81 7.53 2.45
CA ILE A 33 0.17 6.93 3.34
C ILE A 33 0.50 7.92 4.46
N THR A 34 0.49 7.42 5.69
CA THR A 34 0.89 8.18 6.88
C THR A 34 2.08 7.52 7.55
N TRP A 35 2.99 8.30 8.12
CA TRP A 35 4.11 7.81 8.93
C TRP A 35 4.59 8.88 9.90
N THR A 36 5.24 8.49 10.99
CA THR A 36 5.82 9.44 11.96
C THR A 36 7.34 9.51 11.78
N SER A 37 7.86 10.69 11.47
CA SER A 37 9.30 10.93 11.38
C SER A 37 9.85 11.53 12.68
N PRO A 38 10.96 11.03 13.23
CA PRO A 38 11.57 11.61 14.42
C PRO A 38 12.25 12.96 14.16
N LYS A 39 12.59 13.25 12.90
CA LYS A 39 13.30 14.48 12.46
C LYS A 39 12.90 14.88 11.05
N GLU A 40 13.14 16.14 10.73
CA GLU A 40 13.04 16.62 9.35
C GLU A 40 14.20 16.07 8.51
N GLN A 41 13.90 15.42 7.39
CA GLN A 41 14.91 14.80 6.53
C GLN A 41 14.41 14.62 5.09
N VAL A 42 15.35 14.58 4.15
CA VAL A 42 15.06 14.42 2.73
C VAL A 42 14.81 12.94 2.40
N PHE A 43 13.84 12.66 1.55
CA PHE A 43 13.58 11.34 0.97
C PHE A 43 13.24 11.46 -0.51
N GLU A 44 13.37 10.34 -1.22
CA GLU A 44 13.00 10.28 -2.64
C GLU A 44 11.52 9.99 -2.80
N MET A 45 10.86 10.71 -3.70
CA MET A 45 9.46 10.47 -4.01
C MET A 45 9.35 9.28 -4.97
N PRO A 46 8.39 8.35 -4.77
CA PRO A 46 8.17 7.23 -5.68
C PRO A 46 7.72 7.67 -7.09
N THR A 47 7.29 8.92 -7.22
CA THR A 47 6.88 9.57 -8.48
C THR A 47 8.02 10.36 -9.13
N GLY A 48 9.25 10.26 -8.60
CA GLY A 48 10.40 11.03 -9.02
C GLY A 48 10.52 12.38 -8.31
N GLY A 49 11.77 12.77 -8.01
CA GLY A 49 12.12 13.97 -7.24
C GLY A 49 12.48 13.67 -5.79
N ALA A 50 12.86 14.71 -5.05
CA ALA A 50 13.13 14.65 -3.63
C ALA A 50 12.12 15.51 -2.86
N ALA A 51 11.65 15.01 -1.73
CA ALA A 51 10.78 15.74 -0.82
C ALA A 51 11.38 15.75 0.58
N ILE A 52 10.97 16.72 1.40
CA ILE A 52 11.43 16.83 2.79
C ILE A 52 10.28 16.39 3.69
N MET A 53 10.44 15.28 4.39
CA MET A 53 9.47 14.85 5.40
C MET A 53 9.62 15.73 6.64
N ARG A 54 8.51 16.15 7.21
CA ARG A 54 8.49 16.99 8.42
C ARG A 54 8.72 16.14 9.67
N GLN A 55 9.22 16.76 10.73
CA GLN A 55 9.24 16.13 12.05
C GLN A 55 7.80 15.92 12.55
N GLY A 56 7.50 14.72 13.04
CA GLY A 56 6.16 14.30 13.47
C GLY A 56 5.40 13.50 12.40
N GLU A 57 4.07 13.56 12.44
CA GLU A 57 3.20 12.86 11.51
C GLU A 57 3.25 13.50 10.12
N ASN A 58 3.37 12.66 9.09
CA ASN A 58 3.33 13.06 7.69
C ASN A 58 2.19 12.34 6.99
N LEU A 59 1.52 13.03 6.09
CA LEU A 59 0.46 12.48 5.23
C LEU A 59 0.79 12.77 3.77
N LEU A 60 0.76 11.73 2.94
CA LEU A 60 0.99 11.87 1.51
C LEU A 60 -0.07 11.11 0.71
N TYR A 61 -0.57 11.74 -0.34
CA TYR A 61 -1.50 11.13 -1.29
C TYR A 61 -0.77 10.66 -2.54
N LEU A 62 -1.11 9.47 -3.02
CA LEU A 62 -0.50 8.82 -4.17
C LEU A 62 -1.58 8.19 -5.07
N ALA A 63 -1.24 7.98 -6.34
CA ALA A 63 -2.17 7.47 -7.34
C ALA A 63 -2.37 5.95 -7.22
N ARG A 64 -1.34 5.20 -6.80
CA ARG A 64 -1.36 3.74 -6.79
C ARG A 64 -0.85 3.17 -5.47
N LYS A 65 -1.42 2.01 -5.08
CA LYS A 65 -0.97 1.24 -3.91
C LYS A 65 0.51 0.89 -3.96
N GLU A 66 1.04 0.55 -5.13
CA GLU A 66 2.45 0.18 -5.31
C GLU A 66 3.40 1.32 -4.92
N GLN A 67 3.06 2.57 -5.25
CA GLN A 67 3.85 3.74 -4.88
C GLN A 67 3.87 3.92 -3.34
N CYS A 68 2.74 3.69 -2.67
CA CYS A 68 2.68 3.70 -1.21
C CYS A 68 3.54 2.60 -0.59
N LEU A 69 3.53 1.38 -1.17
CA LEU A 69 4.36 0.27 -0.67
C LEU A 69 5.84 0.52 -0.91
N ALA A 70 6.21 1.09 -2.06
CA ALA A 70 7.59 1.47 -2.37
C ALA A 70 8.10 2.51 -1.35
N LEU A 71 7.32 3.57 -1.11
CA LEU A 71 7.66 4.58 -0.11
C LEU A 71 7.71 3.99 1.30
N GLY A 72 6.73 3.18 1.70
CA GLY A 72 6.72 2.51 3.01
C GLY A 72 7.95 1.61 3.21
N THR A 73 8.39 0.91 2.17
CA THR A 73 9.59 0.07 2.20
C THR A 73 10.85 0.91 2.36
N GLN A 74 10.96 2.04 1.64
CA GLN A 74 12.06 2.99 1.80
C GLN A 74 12.09 3.58 3.21
N VAL A 75 10.92 3.98 3.73
CA VAL A 75 10.75 4.54 5.08
C VAL A 75 11.16 3.54 6.17
N LYS A 76 10.77 2.28 6.03
CA LYS A 76 11.17 1.19 6.91
C LYS A 76 12.66 0.86 6.83
N ASN A 77 13.21 0.77 5.62
CA ASN A 77 14.58 0.28 5.43
C ASN A 77 15.63 1.36 5.72
N SER A 78 15.45 2.56 5.16
CA SER A 78 16.41 3.66 5.25
C SER A 78 16.29 4.43 6.55
N PHE A 79 15.06 4.69 7.01
CA PHE A 79 14.81 5.56 8.17
C PHE A 79 14.39 4.79 9.44
N LYS A 80 14.22 3.46 9.36
CA LYS A 80 13.81 2.59 10.48
C LYS A 80 12.45 2.94 11.08
N ILE A 81 11.59 3.59 10.29
CA ILE A 81 10.24 3.98 10.67
C ILE A 81 9.29 2.83 10.31
N THR A 82 8.65 2.22 11.30
CA THR A 82 7.83 1.00 11.13
C THR A 82 6.32 1.22 11.31
N ASP A 83 5.92 2.44 11.65
CA ASP A 83 4.55 2.84 11.95
C ASP A 83 3.79 3.34 10.71
N PHE A 84 4.33 3.13 9.50
CA PHE A 84 3.67 3.60 8.30
C PHE A 84 2.37 2.84 8.03
N LYS A 85 1.36 3.57 7.59
CA LYS A 85 -0.01 3.08 7.36
C LYS A 85 -0.48 3.50 5.99
N ILE A 86 -1.16 2.60 5.28
CA ILE A 86 -1.68 2.86 3.94
C ILE A 86 -3.20 2.72 3.96
N TYR A 87 -3.86 3.70 3.37
CA TYR A 87 -5.30 3.80 3.21
C TYR A 87 -5.64 3.93 1.73
N ARG A 88 -6.81 3.41 1.37
CA ARG A 88 -7.47 3.64 0.09
C ARG A 88 -8.68 4.53 0.35
N ILE A 89 -8.87 5.53 -0.48
CA ILE A 89 -9.95 6.49 -0.39
C ILE A 89 -10.73 6.43 -1.70
N PHE A 90 -12.01 6.12 -1.60
CA PHE A 90 -12.92 6.11 -2.73
C PHE A 90 -13.46 7.53 -3.04
N PRO A 91 -13.95 7.78 -4.26
CA PRO A 91 -14.60 9.04 -4.62
C PRO A 91 -15.85 9.33 -3.78
N SER A 92 -16.48 8.28 -3.21
CA SER A 92 -17.58 8.40 -2.24
C SER A 92 -17.15 9.00 -0.90
N GLY A 93 -15.85 9.14 -0.64
CA GLY A 93 -15.30 9.55 0.66
C GLY A 93 -15.08 8.41 1.64
N GLU A 94 -15.43 7.18 1.27
CA GLU A 94 -15.14 6.00 2.10
C GLU A 94 -13.63 5.73 2.15
N VAL A 95 -13.12 5.52 3.37
CA VAL A 95 -11.71 5.23 3.62
C VAL A 95 -11.56 3.78 4.07
N GLN A 96 -10.83 2.99 3.28
CA GLN A 96 -10.47 1.62 3.57
C GLN A 96 -9.02 1.53 4.06
N TYR A 97 -8.82 1.01 5.27
CA TYR A 97 -7.48 0.71 5.78
C TYR A 97 -6.90 -0.54 5.09
N LEU A 98 -5.70 -0.41 4.50
CA LEU A 98 -5.09 -1.47 3.70
C LEU A 98 -3.86 -2.12 4.35
N HIS A 99 -3.00 -1.33 4.98
CA HIS A 99 -1.71 -1.84 5.47
C HIS A 99 -1.23 -1.08 6.72
N PRO A 100 -0.70 -1.77 7.74
CA PRO A 100 -0.79 -3.23 7.96
C PRO A 100 -2.21 -3.65 8.39
N LYS A 101 -2.89 -4.51 7.61
CA LYS A 101 -4.31 -4.86 7.80
C LYS A 101 -4.68 -5.30 9.24
N ASP A 102 -3.79 -6.05 9.87
CA ASP A 102 -4.00 -6.60 11.23
C ASP A 102 -3.10 -5.91 12.28
N GLY A 103 -2.51 -4.74 11.97
CA GLY A 103 -1.49 -4.08 12.79
C GLY A 103 -0.12 -4.77 12.79
N VAL A 104 -0.04 -6.01 12.30
CA VAL A 104 1.20 -6.77 12.11
C VAL A 104 1.56 -6.79 10.63
N PHE A 105 2.82 -6.52 10.30
CA PHE A 105 3.33 -6.63 8.94
C PHE A 105 3.04 -8.02 8.34
N PRO A 106 2.76 -8.12 7.03
CA PRO A 106 2.42 -9.38 6.38
C PRO A 106 3.57 -10.40 6.41
N GLU A 107 4.82 -9.93 6.48
CA GLU A 107 6.03 -10.75 6.60
C GLU A 107 6.05 -11.60 7.88
N LYS A 108 5.43 -11.13 8.96
CA LYS A 108 5.39 -11.83 10.24
C LYS A 108 4.10 -12.65 10.33
N VAL A 109 4.22 -13.93 10.69
CA VAL A 109 3.06 -14.81 10.87
C VAL A 109 2.15 -14.30 11.98
N ASN A 110 0.83 -14.36 11.74
CA ASN A 110 -0.19 -14.04 12.72
C ASN A 110 -1.24 -15.16 12.71
N ALA A 111 -1.57 -15.71 13.87
CA ALA A 111 -2.43 -16.90 14.00
C ALA A 111 -3.87 -16.66 13.51
N GLY A 112 -4.34 -15.41 13.48
CA GLY A 112 -5.68 -15.06 12.99
C GLY A 112 -5.81 -14.98 11.46
N ARG A 113 -4.74 -15.20 10.68
CA ARG A 113 -4.81 -15.10 9.21
C ARG A 113 -5.27 -16.41 8.58
N VAL A 114 -6.30 -16.33 7.75
CA VAL A 114 -6.77 -17.44 6.91
C VAL A 114 -5.99 -17.41 5.59
N GLY A 115 -5.38 -18.53 5.22
CA GLY A 115 -4.73 -18.69 3.93
C GLY A 115 -5.77 -18.73 2.81
N VAL A 116 -5.74 -17.75 1.90
CA VAL A 116 -6.62 -17.69 0.73
C VAL A 116 -5.79 -17.97 -0.52
N GLY A 117 -6.30 -18.80 -1.43
CA GLY A 117 -5.58 -19.21 -2.64
C GLY A 117 -4.56 -20.33 -2.43
N ASN A 118 -4.61 -21.01 -1.27
CA ASN A 118 -3.77 -22.17 -1.01
C ASN A 118 -4.29 -23.38 -1.80
N VAL A 119 -3.41 -23.99 -2.58
CA VAL A 119 -3.68 -25.20 -3.34
C VAL A 119 -3.00 -26.37 -2.62
N SER A 120 -3.77 -27.37 -2.21
CA SER A 120 -3.29 -28.50 -1.39
C SER A 120 -2.57 -29.59 -2.20
N HIS A 121 -1.84 -29.21 -3.25
CA HIS A 121 -0.99 -30.10 -4.03
C HIS A 121 0.27 -29.38 -4.53
N SER A 122 1.30 -30.15 -4.87
CA SER A 122 2.55 -29.63 -5.45
C SER A 122 2.33 -29.10 -6.86
N ILE A 123 3.02 -28.02 -7.27
CA ILE A 123 2.87 -27.39 -8.60
C ILE A 123 2.97 -28.37 -9.80
N GLY A 124 3.75 -29.45 -9.68
CA GLY A 124 3.85 -30.49 -10.72
C GLY A 124 2.63 -31.40 -10.87
N LYS A 125 1.64 -31.29 -9.97
CA LYS A 125 0.35 -32.02 -10.02
C LYS A 125 -0.78 -31.18 -10.61
N ASN A 126 -0.46 -30.03 -11.20
CA ASN A 126 -1.45 -29.21 -11.90
C ASN A 126 -2.05 -29.97 -13.09
N LEU A 127 -3.30 -29.66 -13.41
CA LEU A 127 -4.02 -30.31 -14.51
C LEU A 127 -3.37 -29.94 -15.85
N ASN A 128 -3.35 -30.89 -16.79
CA ASN A 128 -2.87 -30.62 -18.13
C ASN A 128 -3.86 -29.69 -18.86
N PRO A 129 -3.40 -28.79 -19.76
CA PRO A 129 -4.27 -27.87 -20.51
C PRO A 129 -5.41 -28.58 -21.25
N ALA A 130 -5.16 -29.80 -21.74
CA ALA A 130 -6.16 -30.62 -22.44
C ALA A 130 -7.33 -31.04 -21.53
N GLN A 131 -7.08 -31.23 -20.23
CA GLN A 131 -8.09 -31.70 -19.27
C GLN A 131 -9.04 -30.59 -18.80
N ILE A 132 -8.64 -29.32 -18.97
CA ILE A 132 -9.42 -28.15 -18.58
C ILE A 132 -10.01 -27.41 -19.78
N LYS A 133 -9.71 -27.86 -21.00
CA LYS A 133 -10.17 -27.23 -22.24
C LYS A 133 -11.69 -27.22 -22.29
N PHE A 134 -12.27 -26.07 -22.66
CA PHE A 134 -13.72 -25.83 -22.72
C PHE A 134 -14.46 -25.97 -21.38
N THR A 135 -13.74 -25.90 -20.26
CA THR A 135 -14.34 -25.82 -18.93
C THR A 135 -14.07 -24.44 -18.31
N THR A 136 -14.78 -24.11 -17.23
CA THR A 136 -14.50 -22.91 -16.42
C THR A 136 -13.40 -23.13 -15.37
N LYS A 137 -12.77 -24.31 -15.36
CA LYS A 137 -11.74 -24.67 -14.38
C LYS A 137 -10.40 -24.03 -14.73
N SER A 138 -9.64 -23.68 -13.69
CA SER A 138 -8.30 -23.12 -13.82
C SER A 138 -7.23 -24.22 -13.70
N PHE A 139 -5.99 -23.93 -14.11
CA PHE A 139 -4.85 -24.85 -13.99
C PHE A 139 -4.57 -25.32 -12.55
N ASN A 140 -4.96 -24.50 -11.57
CA ASN A 140 -4.64 -24.69 -10.17
C ASN A 140 -5.72 -25.46 -9.38
N GLY A 141 -6.77 -25.93 -10.07
CA GLY A 141 -7.97 -26.52 -9.46
C GLY A 141 -9.19 -25.65 -9.72
#